data_AF-A0A7S4PUH6-F1
#
_entry.id   AF-A0A7S4PUH6-F1
#
_cell.length_a   1.000
_cell.length_b   1.000
_cell.length_c   1.000
_cell.angle_alpha   90.00
_cell.angle_beta   90.00
_cell.angle_gamma   90.00
#
_symmetry.space_group_name_H-M   'P 1'
#
loop_
_entity.id
_entity.type
_entity.pdbx_description
1 polymer ?
#
loop_
_entity_poly.entity_id
_entity_poly.type
_entity_poly.pdbx_seq_one_letter_code
_entity_poly.pdbx_strand_id
1 'polypeptide(L)'
;LTPPPACPAPPRRPLACLAGSTPPPAPSLAMRPLGAGPGAAAHRHLGLLAALLAAWAALRRWRGGAARSLPASFAMTVSARTRLRGMCPVPFTGGSATARFLRDRHEARAVEDTDTMGELFTKYYRLQELNRQLEADTKMAMAEELLEVLDDIERGQSQDASSSRALSLVAEKFQAKLQKLGFERVATLGSQFDPNCHEACLL
;
A
#
# COMPACT_ATOMS: atom_id res chain seq x y z
N LEU A 1 -21.05 59.93 35.84
CA LEU A 1 -20.23 58.86 35.23
C LEU A 1 -19.67 58.01 36.35
N THR A 2 -20.40 56.95 36.68
CA THR A 2 -20.11 56.00 37.76
C THR A 2 -19.18 54.88 37.26
N PRO A 3 -18.20 54.41 38.06
CA PRO A 3 -17.39 53.25 37.68
C PRO A 3 -18.16 51.92 37.86
N PRO A 4 -17.82 50.85 37.09
CA PRO A 4 -18.50 49.56 37.17
C PRO A 4 -18.07 48.73 38.40
N PRO A 5 -18.96 47.86 38.93
CA PRO A 5 -18.68 47.06 40.13
C PRO A 5 -17.75 45.87 39.87
N ALA A 6 -16.84 45.65 40.82
CA ALA A 6 -15.88 44.56 40.86
C ALA A 6 -16.53 43.18 41.11
N CYS A 7 -16.04 42.15 40.43
CA CYS A 7 -16.45 40.75 40.63
C CYS A 7 -15.91 40.16 41.95
N PRO A 8 -16.65 39.26 42.63
CA PRO A 8 -16.20 38.60 43.85
C PRO A 8 -15.30 37.37 43.57
N ALA A 9 -14.27 37.21 44.41
CA ALA A 9 -13.31 36.11 44.40
C ALA A 9 -13.88 34.77 44.94
N PRO A 10 -13.37 33.60 44.50
CA PRO A 10 -13.83 32.31 44.98
C PRO A 10 -13.26 31.92 46.38
N PRO A 11 -14.00 31.12 47.17
CA PRO A 11 -13.61 30.78 48.54
C PRO A 11 -12.46 29.76 48.63
N ARG A 12 -11.52 30.03 49.54
CA ARG A 12 -10.40 29.17 49.94
C ARG A 12 -10.92 27.93 50.70
N ARG A 13 -10.55 26.73 50.25
CA ARG A 13 -10.79 25.47 50.99
C ARG A 13 -9.81 25.34 52.16
N PRO A 14 -10.27 24.90 53.35
CA PRO A 14 -9.40 24.68 54.50
C PRO A 14 -8.61 23.37 54.38
N LEU A 15 -7.32 23.44 54.73
CA LEU A 15 -6.46 22.30 55.02
C LEU A 15 -6.84 21.74 56.40
N ALA A 16 -7.17 20.46 56.49
CA ALA A 16 -7.28 19.73 57.75
C ALA A 16 -6.59 18.38 57.65
N CYS A 17 -5.73 18.16 58.63
CA CYS A 17 -4.83 17.03 58.84
C CYS A 17 -5.58 15.72 59.12
N LEU A 18 -5.03 14.60 58.67
CA LEU A 18 -5.20 13.30 59.35
C LEU A 18 -3.85 12.59 59.44
N ALA A 19 -3.50 12.29 60.69
CA ALA A 19 -2.31 11.61 61.14
C ALA A 19 -2.41 10.09 60.93
N GLY A 20 -1.26 9.44 60.89
CA GLY A 20 -1.06 8.09 61.43
C GLY A 20 -1.50 6.92 60.56
N SER A 21 -0.60 6.42 59.72
CA SER A 21 -0.46 4.97 59.54
C SER A 21 1.01 4.61 59.30
N THR A 22 1.46 3.61 60.03
CA THR A 22 2.80 3.07 60.11
C THR A 22 3.19 2.31 58.82
N PRO A 23 4.47 2.35 58.41
CA PRO A 23 4.94 1.61 57.23
C PRO A 23 5.13 0.10 57.53
N PRO A 24 4.80 -0.80 56.59
CA PRO A 24 5.06 -2.24 56.74
C PRO A 24 6.56 -2.59 56.56
N PRO A 25 7.01 -3.73 57.13
CA PRO A 25 8.43 -4.09 57.23
C PRO A 25 9.08 -4.51 55.91
N ALA A 26 10.37 -4.21 55.79
CA ALA A 26 11.23 -4.51 54.64
C ALA A 26 11.35 -6.01 54.35
N PRO A 27 11.28 -6.45 53.07
CA PRO A 27 11.62 -7.80 52.69
C PRO A 27 13.15 -8.01 52.71
N SER A 28 13.52 -9.11 53.34
CA SER A 28 14.83 -9.71 53.53
C SER A 28 15.68 -9.80 52.26
N LEU A 29 16.94 -9.40 52.41
CA LEU A 29 18.06 -9.68 51.51
C LEU A 29 18.21 -11.21 51.30
N ALA A 30 17.68 -11.70 50.18
CA ALA A 30 18.07 -12.98 49.60
C ALA A 30 19.02 -12.71 48.42
N MET A 31 20.26 -13.15 48.55
CA MET A 31 21.24 -13.19 47.45
C MET A 31 20.64 -13.90 46.24
N ARG A 32 20.48 -13.17 45.13
CA ARG A 32 20.27 -13.75 43.79
C ARG A 32 21.63 -13.94 43.13
N PRO A 33 21.91 -15.11 42.53
CA PRO A 33 23.15 -15.34 41.80
C PRO A 33 23.24 -14.42 40.58
N LEU A 34 24.43 -13.86 40.35
CA LEU A 34 24.78 -13.16 39.10
C LEU A 34 24.64 -14.14 37.93
N GLY A 35 23.67 -13.87 37.05
CA GLY A 35 23.42 -14.66 35.86
C GLY A 35 23.09 -13.80 34.65
N ALA A 36 23.99 -13.88 33.66
CA ALA A 36 23.82 -13.60 32.23
C ALA A 36 23.51 -12.16 31.78
N GLY A 37 24.51 -11.55 31.12
CA GLY A 37 24.43 -10.23 30.52
C GLY A 37 23.58 -10.13 29.24
N PRO A 38 23.33 -8.89 28.76
CA PRO A 38 22.47 -8.61 27.61
C PRO A 38 23.22 -8.81 26.28
N GLY A 39 23.49 -10.06 25.91
CA GLY A 39 24.15 -10.40 24.63
C GLY A 39 23.23 -11.07 23.59
N ALA A 40 22.08 -11.62 23.99
CA ALA A 40 21.34 -12.57 23.15
C ALA A 40 20.29 -11.95 22.20
N ALA A 41 19.95 -10.67 22.33
CA ALA A 41 18.96 -10.01 21.47
C ALA A 41 19.56 -9.50 20.14
N ALA A 42 20.84 -9.13 20.11
CA ALA A 42 21.48 -8.58 18.92
C ALA A 42 21.69 -9.63 17.80
N HIS A 43 21.87 -10.91 18.15
CA HIS A 43 22.10 -11.98 17.17
C HIS A 43 20.85 -12.41 16.39
N ARG A 44 19.64 -12.14 16.90
CA ARG A 44 18.38 -12.52 16.22
C ARG A 44 18.07 -11.58 15.04
N HIS A 45 18.40 -10.30 15.17
CA HIS A 45 18.19 -9.33 14.10
C HIS A 45 19.22 -9.46 12.97
N LEU A 46 20.47 -9.84 13.29
CA LEU A 46 21.49 -10.16 12.29
C LEU A 46 21.13 -11.38 11.44
N GLY A 47 20.54 -12.42 12.04
CA GLY A 47 20.07 -13.60 11.31
C GLY A 47 18.94 -13.30 10.32
N LEU A 48 17.98 -12.45 10.71
CA LEU A 48 16.88 -12.02 9.85
C LEU A 48 17.36 -11.16 8.66
N LEU A 49 18.32 -10.25 8.89
CA LEU A 49 18.91 -9.44 7.83
C LEU A 49 19.71 -10.30 6.84
N ALA A 50 20.47 -11.29 7.31
CA ALA A 50 21.18 -12.22 6.44
C ALA A 50 20.22 -13.07 5.59
N ALA A 51 19.10 -13.53 6.15
CA ALA A 51 18.08 -14.28 5.43
C ALA A 51 17.37 -13.41 4.35
N LEU A 52 17.06 -12.15 4.67
CA LEU A 52 16.47 -11.20 3.71
C LEU A 52 17.44 -10.87 2.57
N LEU A 53 18.73 -10.68 2.85
CA LEU A 53 19.75 -10.45 1.83
C LEU A 53 19.95 -11.67 0.92
N ALA A 54 19.93 -12.89 1.48
CA ALA A 54 20.00 -14.13 0.70
C ALA A 54 18.77 -14.31 -0.20
N ALA A 55 17.57 -14.05 0.33
CA ALA A 55 16.33 -14.09 -0.45
C ALA A 55 16.31 -13.05 -1.58
N TRP A 56 16.78 -11.83 -1.31
CA TRP A 56 16.89 -10.78 -2.31
C TRP A 56 17.95 -11.09 -3.39
N ALA A 57 19.09 -11.69 -3.03
CA ALA A 57 20.10 -12.15 -3.96
C ALA A 57 19.58 -13.30 -4.86
N ALA A 58 18.78 -14.21 -4.32
CA ALA A 58 18.13 -15.28 -5.08
C ALA A 58 17.10 -14.71 -6.08
N LEU A 59 16.29 -13.73 -5.66
CA LEU A 59 15.31 -13.07 -6.51
C LEU A 59 15.96 -12.28 -7.65
N ARG A 60 17.10 -11.62 -7.39
CA ARG A 60 17.91 -10.97 -8.43
C ARG A 60 18.48 -11.96 -9.44
N ARG A 61 18.96 -13.11 -8.97
CA ARG A 61 19.50 -14.17 -9.83
C ARG A 61 18.42 -14.78 -10.73
N TRP A 62 17.20 -14.94 -10.20
CA TRP A 62 16.03 -15.38 -10.96
C TRP A 62 15.60 -14.35 -12.03
N ARG A 63 15.66 -13.05 -11.73
CA ARG A 63 15.39 -11.98 -12.71
C ARG A 63 16.46 -11.82 -13.80
N GLY A 64 17.65 -12.38 -13.60
CA GLY A 64 18.82 -12.16 -14.48
C GLY A 64 19.19 -13.29 -15.43
N GLY A 65 18.53 -14.46 -15.40
CA GLY A 65 18.97 -15.57 -16.24
C GLY A 65 17.99 -16.74 -16.31
N ALA A 66 17.17 -16.76 -17.36
CA ALA A 66 16.50 -17.96 -17.84
C ALA A 66 16.63 -18.05 -19.37
N ALA A 67 17.86 -17.99 -19.86
CA ALA A 67 18.22 -18.56 -21.16
C ALA A 67 19.14 -19.76 -20.90
N ARG A 68 18.74 -20.93 -21.42
CA ARG A 68 19.43 -22.23 -21.45
C ARG A 68 19.35 -23.07 -20.17
N SER A 69 18.47 -24.05 -20.16
CA SER A 69 18.79 -25.42 -20.62
C SER A 69 17.60 -26.34 -20.33
N LEU A 70 16.85 -26.72 -21.37
CA LEU A 70 15.94 -27.85 -21.29
C LEU A 70 16.78 -29.13 -21.43
N PRO A 71 16.68 -30.11 -20.51
CA PRO A 71 17.34 -31.38 -20.71
C PRO A 71 16.70 -32.11 -21.88
N ALA A 72 17.53 -32.42 -22.88
CA ALA A 72 17.27 -33.33 -23.96
C ALA A 72 17.11 -34.75 -23.40
N SER A 73 15.90 -35.11 -22.95
CA SER A 73 15.47 -36.48 -22.71
C SER A 73 13.97 -36.52 -22.48
N PHE A 74 13.20 -36.22 -23.53
CA PHE A 74 11.89 -36.83 -23.67
C PHE A 74 11.85 -37.50 -25.04
N ALA A 75 12.33 -38.74 -25.03
CA ALA A 75 12.34 -39.62 -26.17
C ALA A 75 10.90 -39.79 -26.66
N MET A 76 10.74 -39.46 -27.92
CA MET A 76 9.60 -39.71 -28.76
C MET A 76 9.32 -41.23 -28.77
N THR A 77 8.24 -41.65 -28.12
CA THR A 77 7.57 -42.91 -28.45
C THR A 77 6.18 -42.56 -28.94
N VAL A 78 6.09 -42.15 -30.21
CA VAL A 78 4.82 -42.12 -30.94
C VAL A 78 4.39 -43.56 -31.11
N SER A 79 3.68 -44.08 -30.11
CA SER A 79 2.90 -45.31 -30.28
C SER A 79 1.79 -44.97 -31.25
N ALA A 80 1.98 -45.36 -32.51
CA ALA A 80 0.96 -45.40 -33.54
C ALA A 80 -0.14 -46.38 -33.10
N ARG A 81 -1.05 -45.89 -32.27
CA ARG A 81 -2.32 -46.52 -31.99
C ARG A 81 -3.40 -45.46 -32.03
N THR A 82 -3.54 -44.86 -33.21
CA THR A 82 -4.73 -44.11 -33.60
C THR A 82 -5.87 -45.12 -33.67
N ARG A 83 -6.44 -45.47 -32.52
CA ARG A 83 -7.83 -45.89 -32.47
C ARG A 83 -8.60 -44.69 -32.99
N LEU A 84 -9.12 -44.81 -34.20
CA LEU A 84 -10.23 -43.99 -34.69
C LEU A 84 -11.37 -44.11 -33.68
N ARG A 85 -11.37 -43.25 -32.67
CA ARG A 85 -12.43 -43.12 -31.69
C ARG A 85 -12.76 -41.63 -31.63
N GLY A 86 -13.73 -41.22 -32.43
CA GLY A 86 -14.24 -39.85 -32.41
C GLY A 86 -14.58 -39.24 -33.76
N MET A 87 -14.45 -39.95 -34.90
CA MET A 87 -15.23 -39.58 -36.08
C MET A 87 -16.67 -40.04 -35.80
N CYS A 88 -17.47 -39.13 -35.28
CA CYS A 88 -18.92 -39.32 -35.22
C CYS A 88 -19.39 -39.69 -36.63
N PRO A 89 -20.09 -40.82 -36.81
CA PRO A 89 -20.70 -41.12 -38.09
C PRO A 89 -21.69 -39.99 -38.35
N VAL A 90 -21.45 -39.19 -39.40
CA VAL A 90 -22.50 -38.30 -39.87
C VAL A 90 -23.65 -39.20 -40.33
N PRO A 91 -24.83 -39.14 -39.70
CA PRO A 91 -25.96 -39.92 -40.18
C PRO A 91 -26.27 -39.41 -41.58
N PHE A 92 -26.10 -40.27 -42.57
CA PHE A 92 -26.64 -40.06 -43.92
C PHE A 92 -28.15 -40.29 -43.84
N THR A 93 -28.84 -39.38 -43.17
CA THR A 93 -30.30 -39.27 -43.15
C THR A 93 -30.61 -37.83 -43.57
N GLY A 94 -31.61 -37.67 -44.44
CA GLY A 94 -31.83 -36.48 -45.28
C GLY A 94 -31.59 -35.12 -44.62
N GLY A 95 -31.24 -34.13 -45.45
CA GLY A 95 -30.65 -32.83 -45.06
C GLY A 95 -31.34 -32.01 -43.96
N SER A 96 -32.52 -32.41 -43.46
CA SER A 96 -33.15 -31.85 -42.27
C SER A 96 -32.45 -32.26 -40.96
N ALA A 97 -31.87 -33.47 -40.87
CA ALA A 97 -31.19 -33.93 -39.66
C ALA A 97 -29.86 -33.20 -39.43
N THR A 98 -29.05 -33.06 -40.48
CA THR A 98 -27.79 -32.31 -40.45
C THR A 98 -28.02 -30.82 -40.16
N ALA A 99 -29.09 -30.22 -40.70
CA ALA A 99 -29.44 -28.83 -40.43
C ALA A 99 -29.81 -28.58 -38.96
N ARG A 100 -30.44 -29.55 -38.29
CA ARG A 100 -30.77 -29.48 -36.86
C ARG A 100 -29.52 -29.51 -35.98
N PHE A 101 -28.61 -30.46 -36.21
CA PHE A 101 -27.35 -30.54 -35.44
C PHE A 101 -26.47 -29.29 -35.57
N LEU A 102 -26.40 -28.71 -36.78
CA LEU A 102 -25.68 -27.45 -36.97
C LEU A 102 -26.33 -26.32 -36.17
N ARG A 103 -27.67 -26.22 -36.20
CA ARG A 103 -28.43 -25.24 -35.43
C ARG A 103 -28.19 -25.39 -33.92
N ASP A 104 -28.32 -26.59 -33.37
CA ASP A 104 -28.08 -26.86 -31.94
C ASP A 104 -26.64 -26.46 -31.53
N ARG A 105 -25.66 -26.69 -32.40
CA ARG A 105 -24.26 -26.28 -32.15
C ARG A 105 -24.08 -24.76 -32.22
N HIS A 106 -24.77 -24.08 -33.12
CA HIS A 106 -24.77 -22.62 -33.19
C HIS A 106 -25.45 -21.99 -31.97
N GLU A 107 -26.55 -22.57 -31.51
CA GLU A 107 -27.25 -22.16 -30.29
C GLU A 107 -26.37 -22.38 -29.05
N ALA A 108 -25.72 -23.54 -28.91
CA ALA A 108 -24.80 -23.80 -27.80
C ALA A 108 -23.61 -22.82 -27.77
N ARG A 109 -23.00 -22.52 -28.93
CA ARG A 109 -21.95 -21.50 -29.03
C ARG A 109 -22.46 -20.11 -28.65
N ALA A 110 -23.66 -19.74 -29.11
CA ALA A 110 -24.26 -18.45 -28.78
C ALA A 110 -24.52 -18.32 -27.26
N VAL A 111 -24.94 -19.41 -26.59
CA VAL A 111 -25.11 -19.44 -25.13
C VAL A 111 -23.76 -19.27 -24.42
N GLU A 112 -22.75 -20.04 -24.80
CA GLU A 112 -21.38 -19.93 -24.26
C GLU A 112 -20.81 -18.51 -24.43
N ASP A 113 -21.02 -17.89 -25.60
CA ASP A 113 -20.60 -16.52 -25.88
C ASP A 113 -21.33 -15.52 -24.97
N THR A 114 -22.65 -15.68 -24.77
CA THR A 114 -23.43 -14.79 -23.89
C THR A 114 -23.03 -14.93 -22.42
N ASP A 115 -22.78 -16.15 -21.95
CA ASP A 115 -22.32 -16.41 -20.58
C ASP A 115 -20.94 -15.77 -20.36
N THR A 116 -20.03 -15.95 -21.32
CA THR A 116 -18.69 -15.35 -21.29
C THR A 116 -18.76 -13.82 -21.24
N MET A 117 -19.62 -13.20 -22.06
CA MET A 117 -19.80 -11.75 -22.02
C MET A 117 -20.38 -11.27 -20.68
N GLY A 118 -21.36 -11.99 -20.12
CA GLY A 118 -21.92 -11.70 -18.80
C GLY A 118 -20.86 -11.72 -17.69
N GLU A 119 -19.98 -12.71 -17.69
CA GLU A 119 -18.86 -12.81 -16.75
C GLU A 119 -17.88 -11.63 -16.91
N LEU A 120 -17.55 -11.24 -18.14
CA LEU A 120 -16.67 -10.10 -18.39
C LEU A 120 -17.28 -8.78 -17.90
N PHE A 121 -18.58 -8.56 -18.13
CA PHE A 121 -19.26 -7.36 -17.64
C PHE A 121 -19.25 -7.29 -16.12
N THR A 122 -19.60 -8.38 -15.42
CA THR A 122 -19.57 -8.41 -13.94
C THR A 122 -18.17 -8.14 -13.40
N LYS A 123 -17.12 -8.68 -14.04
CA LYS A 123 -15.72 -8.40 -13.70
C LYS A 123 -15.35 -6.94 -13.95
N TYR A 124 -15.74 -6.38 -15.09
CA TYR A 124 -15.47 -4.97 -15.44
C TYR A 124 -16.10 -4.02 -14.44
N TYR A 125 -17.38 -4.19 -14.11
CA TYR A 125 -18.07 -3.37 -13.12
C TYR A 125 -17.42 -3.47 -11.74
N ARG A 126 -17.02 -4.68 -11.31
CA ARG A 126 -16.29 -4.87 -10.05
C ARG A 126 -14.96 -4.13 -10.06
N LEU A 127 -14.18 -4.23 -11.13
CA LEU A 127 -12.90 -3.54 -11.25
C LEU A 127 -13.08 -2.02 -11.28
N GLN A 128 -14.10 -1.53 -11.98
CA GLN A 128 -14.42 -0.11 -12.04
C GLN A 128 -14.76 0.45 -10.65
N GLU A 129 -15.57 -0.26 -9.87
CA GLU A 129 -15.91 0.17 -8.51
C GLU A 129 -14.70 0.12 -7.58
N LEU A 130 -13.86 -0.91 -7.68
CA LEU A 130 -12.60 -0.98 -6.91
C LEU A 130 -11.64 0.16 -7.28
N ASN A 131 -11.52 0.49 -8.56
CA ASN A 131 -10.70 1.62 -8.99
C ASN A 131 -11.24 2.94 -8.45
N ARG A 132 -12.57 3.14 -8.48
CA ARG A 132 -13.21 4.32 -7.90
C ARG A 132 -12.93 4.45 -6.39
N GLN A 133 -12.93 3.32 -5.67
CA GLN A 133 -12.59 3.27 -4.25
C GLN A 133 -11.12 3.59 -4.01
N LEU A 134 -10.20 2.97 -4.75
CA LEU A 134 -8.76 3.27 -4.66
C LEU A 134 -8.46 4.75 -4.99
N GLU A 135 -9.12 5.32 -5.99
CA GLU A 135 -9.00 6.75 -6.29
C GLU A 135 -9.54 7.63 -5.15
N ALA A 136 -10.63 7.23 -4.50
CA ALA A 136 -11.15 7.97 -3.35
C ALA A 136 -10.17 7.87 -2.16
N ASP A 137 -9.68 6.67 -1.83
CA ASP A 137 -8.76 6.43 -0.73
C ASP A 137 -7.44 7.18 -0.91
N THR A 138 -6.89 7.18 -2.13
CA THR A 138 -5.69 7.94 -2.46
C THR A 138 -5.89 9.46 -2.33
N LYS A 139 -7.03 9.99 -2.78
CA LYS A 139 -7.39 11.42 -2.59
C LYS A 139 -7.53 11.77 -1.12
N MET A 140 -8.16 10.93 -0.32
CA MET A 140 -8.30 11.13 1.12
C MET A 140 -6.93 11.15 1.81
N ALA A 141 -6.06 10.19 1.52
CA ALA A 141 -4.71 10.14 2.08
C ALA A 141 -3.88 11.38 1.70
N MET A 142 -3.98 11.86 0.46
CA MET A 142 -3.32 13.10 0.04
C MET A 142 -3.89 14.33 0.77
N ALA A 143 -5.22 14.39 0.95
CA ALA A 143 -5.87 15.50 1.63
C ALA A 143 -5.48 15.59 3.12
N GLU A 144 -5.37 14.45 3.82
CA GLU A 144 -4.93 14.39 5.22
C GLU A 144 -3.51 14.94 5.38
N GLU A 145 -2.58 14.56 4.51
CA GLU A 145 -1.21 15.05 4.55
C GLU A 145 -1.11 16.56 4.26
N LEU A 146 -1.91 17.05 3.31
CA LEU A 146 -1.97 18.47 2.95
C LEU A 146 -2.63 19.33 4.04
N LEU A 147 -3.61 18.79 4.76
CA LEU A 147 -4.32 19.51 5.83
C LEU A 147 -3.37 19.87 6.98
N GLU A 148 -2.48 18.96 7.39
CA GLU A 148 -1.48 19.27 8.43
C GLU A 148 -0.54 20.42 8.00
N VAL A 149 -0.20 20.53 6.72
CA VAL A 149 0.62 21.66 6.21
C VAL A 149 -0.19 22.96 6.27
N LEU A 150 -1.47 22.91 5.90
CA LEU A 150 -2.34 24.06 5.99
C LEU A 150 -2.49 24.54 7.45
N ASP A 151 -2.65 23.61 8.39
CA ASP A 151 -2.69 23.90 9.82
C ASP A 151 -1.40 24.57 10.31
N ASP A 152 -0.24 24.13 9.82
CA ASP A 152 1.06 24.74 10.12
C ASP A 152 1.17 26.17 9.55
N ILE A 153 0.59 26.44 8.37
CA ILE A 153 0.52 27.77 7.78
C ILE A 153 -0.39 28.69 8.62
N GLU A 154 -1.57 28.24 9.00
CA GLU A 154 -2.51 29.01 9.83
C GLU A 154 -1.90 29.35 11.21
N ARG A 155 -1.19 28.39 11.81
CA ARG A 155 -0.42 28.60 13.03
C ARG A 155 0.69 29.63 12.83
N GLY A 156 1.39 29.57 11.70
CA GLY A 156 2.45 30.50 11.32
C GLY A 156 1.96 31.92 11.01
N GLN A 157 0.72 32.09 10.54
CA GLN A 157 0.09 33.40 10.33
C GLN A 157 -0.37 34.03 11.66
N SER A 158 -0.76 33.20 12.62
CA SER A 158 -1.19 33.64 13.96
C SER A 158 -0.02 34.07 14.85
N GLN A 159 1.18 33.58 14.57
CA GLN A 159 2.44 34.06 15.15
C GLN A 159 3.01 35.15 14.23
N ASP A 160 3.60 36.21 14.77
CA ASP A 160 3.96 37.41 14.00
C ASP A 160 4.60 37.11 12.63
N ALA A 161 3.92 37.55 11.57
CA ALA A 161 4.16 37.30 10.14
C ALA A 161 5.52 37.79 9.59
N SER A 162 6.44 38.21 10.46
CA SER A 162 7.75 38.78 10.12
C SER A 162 8.86 37.73 9.97
N SER A 163 8.60 36.47 10.30
CA SER A 163 9.62 35.42 10.28
C SER A 163 9.59 34.61 8.98
N SER A 164 10.30 35.08 7.95
CA SER A 164 10.64 34.31 6.73
C SER A 164 11.13 32.88 7.02
N ARG A 165 11.76 32.67 8.19
CA ARG A 165 12.21 31.37 8.69
C ARG A 165 11.06 30.39 8.98
N ALA A 166 9.94 30.86 9.52
CA ALA A 166 8.80 29.99 9.82
C ALA A 166 8.19 29.41 8.53
N LEU A 167 8.00 30.26 7.52
CA LEU A 167 7.53 29.83 6.20
C LEU A 167 8.52 28.88 5.50
N SER A 168 9.82 29.11 5.66
CA SER A 168 10.85 28.21 5.12
C SER A 168 10.75 26.80 5.73
N LEU A 169 10.51 26.69 7.04
CA LEU A 169 10.31 25.40 7.71
C LEU A 169 9.04 24.67 7.22
N VAL A 170 7.96 25.41 6.97
CA VAL A 170 6.73 24.84 6.42
C VAL A 170 6.96 24.35 4.98
N ALA A 171 7.70 25.08 4.16
CA ALA A 171 8.06 24.66 2.81
C ALA A 171 8.90 23.37 2.81
N GLU A 172 9.85 23.23 3.73
CA GLU A 172 10.64 22.00 3.91
C GLU A 172 9.76 20.82 4.33
N LYS A 173 8.83 21.02 5.27
CA LYS A 173 7.87 19.99 5.69
C LYS A 173 6.95 19.56 4.54
N PHE A 174 6.44 20.52 3.77
CA PHE A 174 5.61 20.24 2.59
C PHE A 174 6.36 19.38 1.57
N GLN A 175 7.62 19.72 1.28
CA GLN A 175 8.47 18.93 0.40
C GLN A 175 8.68 17.51 0.95
N ALA A 176 8.91 17.35 2.26
CA ALA A 176 9.06 16.03 2.89
C ALA A 176 7.80 15.17 2.78
N LYS A 177 6.60 15.76 2.91
CA LYS A 177 5.33 15.05 2.74
C LYS A 177 5.11 14.61 1.28
N LEU A 178 5.40 15.49 0.32
CA LEU A 178 5.32 15.12 -1.10
C LEU A 178 6.28 13.98 -1.47
N GLN A 179 7.49 13.95 -0.90
CA GLN A 179 8.44 12.86 -1.10
C GLN A 179 7.91 11.52 -0.55
N LYS A 180 7.20 11.52 0.59
CA LYS A 180 6.57 10.30 1.13
C LYS A 180 5.49 9.74 0.19
N LEU A 181 4.78 10.61 -0.51
CA LEU A 181 3.78 10.24 -1.52
C LEU A 181 4.40 9.79 -2.85
N GLY A 182 5.74 9.86 -2.99
CA GLY A 182 6.47 9.45 -4.19
C GLY A 182 6.73 10.57 -5.19
N PHE A 183 6.49 11.84 -4.83
CA PHE A 183 6.80 12.99 -5.68
C PHE A 183 8.23 13.49 -5.43
N GLU A 184 8.97 13.71 -6.52
CA GLU A 184 10.31 14.28 -6.49
C GLU A 184 10.31 15.69 -7.09
N ARG A 185 11.22 16.54 -6.60
CA ARG A 185 11.38 17.89 -7.12
C ARG A 185 12.16 17.84 -8.42
N VAL A 186 11.59 18.41 -9.48
CA VAL A 186 12.30 18.60 -10.75
C VAL A 186 13.37 19.69 -10.57
N ALA A 187 14.62 19.37 -10.90
CA ALA A 187 15.72 20.30 -10.77
C ALA A 187 15.75 21.27 -11.97
N THR A 188 15.70 22.58 -11.71
CA THR A 188 15.56 23.62 -12.75
C THR A 188 16.83 24.44 -13.00
N LEU A 189 17.70 24.61 -11.99
CA LEU A 189 18.92 25.42 -12.12
C LEU A 189 20.10 24.54 -12.55
N GLY A 190 20.53 24.69 -13.81
CA GLY A 190 21.73 24.02 -14.36
C GLY A 190 21.48 22.64 -15.00
N SER A 191 20.23 22.18 -15.07
CA SER A 191 19.84 20.97 -15.80
C SER A 191 19.57 21.27 -17.28
N GLN A 192 19.77 20.27 -18.14
CA GLN A 192 19.37 20.38 -19.54
C GLN A 192 17.84 20.52 -19.62
N PHE A 193 17.36 21.45 -20.45
CA PHE A 193 15.93 21.72 -20.59
C PHE A 193 15.21 20.53 -21.26
N ASP A 194 14.21 19.95 -20.58
CA ASP A 194 13.31 18.92 -21.14
C ASP A 194 11.88 19.49 -21.26
N PRO A 195 11.29 19.58 -22.47
CA PRO A 195 9.92 20.06 -22.68
C PRO A 195 8.83 19.30 -21.93
N ASN A 196 9.07 18.05 -21.51
CA ASN A 196 8.08 17.26 -20.78
C ASN A 196 8.00 17.64 -19.29
N CYS A 197 9.07 18.20 -18.73
CA CYS A 197 9.18 18.48 -17.30
C CYS A 197 9.38 19.96 -16.98
N HIS A 198 9.87 20.74 -17.95
CA HIS A 198 10.17 22.16 -17.77
C HIS A 198 9.24 23.01 -18.64
N GLU A 199 8.46 23.88 -18.00
CA GLU A 199 7.77 24.96 -18.69
C GLU A 199 8.73 26.14 -18.86
N ALA A 200 9.00 26.52 -20.12
CA ALA A 200 9.79 27.70 -20.42
C ALA A 200 8.90 28.95 -20.30
N CYS A 201 9.14 29.77 -19.28
CA CYS A 201 8.56 31.11 -19.19
C CYS A 201 9.59 32.15 -19.65
N LEU A 202 9.27 32.86 -20.73
CA LEU A 202 9.91 34.13 -21.07
C LEU A 202 9.12 35.24 -20.36
N LEU A 203 9.61 35.71 -19.21
CA LEU A 203 9.12 36.91 -18.53
C LEU A 203 10.27 37.91 -18.40
#